data_AF-A0A8T5H0T8-F1
#
_entry.id   AF-A0A8T5H0T8-F1
#
_cell.length_a   1.000
_cell.length_b   1.000
_cell.length_c   1.000
_cell.angle_alpha   90.00
_cell.angle_beta   90.00
_cell.angle_gamma   90.00
#
_symmetry.space_group_name_H-M   'P 1'
#
loop_
_entity.id
_entity.type
_entity.pdbx_description
1 polymer ?
#
loop_
_entity_poly.entity_id
_entity_poly.type
_entity_poly.pdbx_seq_one_letter_code
_entity_poly.pdbx_strand_id
1 'polypeptide(L)'
;MEKTYQVKSIVISRKPRIKESGFKTAFIGLFKENNPHLKGDAPSDVLEIAETEKIRIHELRNVSYYLMGNDIVINNLEEVKIAKEGNIVTITGKQDLPDN
;
A
#
# COMPACT_ATOMS: atom_id res chain seq x y z
N MET A 1 -0.32 -12.69 -9.02
CA MET A 1 0.75 -11.70 -9.31
C MET A 1 1.57 -11.53 -8.04
N GLU A 2 2.89 -11.44 -8.13
CA GLU A 2 3.75 -11.20 -6.97
C GLU A 2 4.92 -10.30 -7.38
N LYS A 3 5.17 -9.22 -6.63
CA LYS A 3 6.31 -8.30 -6.84
C LYS A 3 6.83 -7.76 -5.50
N THR A 4 8.14 -7.52 -5.45
CA THR A 4 8.84 -6.93 -4.30
C THR A 4 9.48 -5.61 -4.70
N TYR A 5 9.43 -4.62 -3.80
CA TYR A 5 9.92 -3.26 -4.03
C TYR A 5 10.77 -2.76 -2.86
N GLN A 6 11.85 -2.06 -3.18
CA GLN A 6 12.71 -1.38 -2.21
C GLN A 6 12.26 0.08 -2.06
N VAL A 7 11.55 0.38 -0.97
CA VAL A 7 10.84 1.65 -0.74
C VAL A 7 10.84 1.96 0.75
N LYS A 8 10.70 3.24 1.13
CA LYS A 8 10.62 3.65 2.54
C LYS A 8 9.20 3.72 3.07
N SER A 9 8.23 4.04 2.21
CA SER A 9 6.83 3.98 2.59
C SER A 9 5.93 3.64 1.41
N ILE A 10 4.70 3.23 1.72
CA ILE A 10 3.62 3.11 0.75
C ILE A 10 2.36 3.77 1.25
N VAL A 11 1.57 4.28 0.30
CA VAL A 11 0.21 4.79 0.54
C VAL A 11 -0.76 3.88 -0.19
N ILE A 12 -1.76 3.40 0.54
CA ILE A 12 -2.80 2.51 0.04
C ILE A 12 -4.12 3.26 0.07
N SER A 13 -4.75 3.35 -1.09
CA SER A 13 -6.02 4.03 -1.30
C SER A 13 -6.94 3.17 -2.15
N ARG A 14 -8.21 3.60 -2.27
CA ARG A 14 -9.20 2.95 -3.12
C ARG A 14 -9.60 3.87 -4.28
N LYS A 15 -9.57 3.34 -5.49
CA LYS A 15 -10.15 3.96 -6.68
C LYS A 15 -11.51 3.33 -7.01
N PRO A 16 -12.36 4.03 -7.79
CA PRO A 16 -13.60 3.47 -8.30
C PRO A 16 -13.40 2.10 -8.98
N ARG A 17 -14.45 1.28 -8.95
CA ARG A 17 -14.51 0.02 -9.70
C ARG A 17 -14.46 0.31 -11.19
N ILE A 18 -13.80 -0.56 -11.96
CA ILE A 18 -13.74 -0.45 -13.42
C ILE A 18 -15.07 -0.90 -14.05
N LYS A 19 -15.69 -1.94 -13.47
CA LYS A 19 -16.97 -2.50 -13.92
C LYS A 19 -18.03 -2.29 -12.85
N GLU A 20 -19.28 -2.14 -13.27
CA GLU A 20 -20.40 -1.82 -12.38
C GLU A 20 -20.70 -2.94 -11.36
N SER A 21 -20.45 -4.21 -11.69
CA SER A 21 -20.62 -5.35 -10.80
C SER A 21 -19.32 -5.82 -10.12
N GLY A 22 -18.20 -5.11 -10.32
CA GLY A 22 -16.88 -5.51 -9.85
C GLY A 22 -16.47 -4.93 -8.50
N PHE A 23 -15.35 -5.42 -7.98
CA PHE A 23 -14.73 -4.88 -6.78
C PHE A 23 -13.98 -3.56 -7.07
N LYS A 24 -13.51 -2.89 -6.01
CA LYS A 24 -12.76 -1.62 -6.13
C LYS A 24 -11.39 -1.87 -6.77
N THR A 25 -10.77 -0.78 -7.22
CA THR A 25 -9.37 -0.80 -7.64
C THR A 25 -8.51 -0.37 -6.46
N ALA A 26 -7.57 -1.22 -6.06
CA ALA A 26 -6.55 -0.85 -5.09
C ALA A 26 -5.53 0.06 -5.75
N PHE A 27 -5.24 1.19 -5.14
CA PHE A 27 -4.19 2.11 -5.54
C PHE A 27 -3.07 2.03 -4.49
N ILE A 28 -1.84 1.74 -4.92
CA ILE A 28 -0.69 1.66 -4.03
C ILE A 28 0.40 2.56 -4.58
N GLY A 29 0.63 3.70 -3.93
CA GLY A 29 1.74 4.60 -4.23
C GLY A 29 3.01 4.18 -3.50
N LEU A 30 4.12 4.10 -4.21
CA LEU A 30 5.43 3.70 -3.70
C LEU A 30 6.33 4.92 -3.49
N PHE A 31 6.92 5.09 -2.30
CA PHE A 31 7.69 6.30 -1.96
C PHE A 31 9.10 5.96 -1.45
N LYS A 32 10.05 6.83 -1.80
CA LYS A 32 11.45 6.73 -1.35
C LYS A 32 11.70 7.37 0.01
N GLU A 33 10.68 8.00 0.59
CA GLU A 33 10.74 8.63 1.90
C GLU A 33 9.56 8.22 2.79
N ASN A 34 9.71 8.42 4.09
CA ASN A 34 8.63 8.26 5.06
C ASN A 34 7.72 9.48 5.09
N ASN A 35 6.47 9.27 5.49
CA ASN A 35 5.46 10.32 5.68
C ASN A 35 5.28 11.23 4.44
N PRO A 36 5.01 10.66 3.25
CA PRO A 36 4.93 11.43 2.00
C PRO A 36 3.86 12.51 2.02
N HIS A 37 2.79 12.31 2.80
CA HIS A 37 1.70 13.28 3.00
C HIS A 37 2.15 14.61 3.65
N LEU A 38 3.29 14.65 4.36
CA LEU A 38 3.80 15.89 4.96
C LEU A 38 4.64 16.72 3.98
N LYS A 39 5.19 16.07 2.96
CA LYS A 39 6.14 16.70 2.02
C LYS A 39 5.49 17.06 0.68
N GLY A 40 4.32 16.48 0.39
CA GLY A 40 3.65 16.67 -0.91
C GLY A 40 4.36 15.94 -2.05
N ASP A 41 5.19 14.94 -1.72
CA ASP A 41 5.95 14.19 -2.71
C ASP A 41 5.03 13.34 -3.58
N ALA A 42 5.32 13.28 -4.88
CA ALA A 42 4.69 12.33 -5.77
C ALA A 42 5.25 10.91 -5.54
N PRO A 43 4.43 9.85 -5.72
CA PRO A 43 4.93 8.49 -5.67
C PRO A 43 5.96 8.24 -6.77
N SER A 44 7.03 7.51 -6.44
CA SER A 44 8.03 7.06 -7.40
C SER A 44 7.48 6.05 -8.40
N ASP A 45 6.47 5.28 -8.00
CA ASP A 45 5.72 4.38 -8.86
C ASP A 45 4.33 4.14 -8.26
N VAL A 46 3.38 3.74 -9.10
CA VAL A 46 1.97 3.54 -8.75
C VAL A 46 1.50 2.20 -9.25
N LEU A 47 0.94 1.40 -8.34
CA LEU A 47 0.29 0.13 -8.67
C LEU A 47 -1.22 0.30 -8.60
N GLU A 48 -1.88 0.09 -9.73
CA GLU A 48 -3.34 0.02 -9.81
C GLU A 48 -3.77 -1.43 -10.02
N ILE A 49 -4.41 -1.99 -8.99
CA ILE A 49 -4.83 -3.39 -8.98
C ILE A 49 -6.36 -3.46 -8.97
N ALA A 50 -6.92 -3.64 -10.16
CA ALA A 50 -8.36 -3.79 -10.36
C ALA A 50 -8.91 -5.09 -9.72
N GLU A 51 -10.22 -5.13 -9.51
CA GLU A 51 -10.93 -6.27 -8.92
C GLU A 51 -10.29 -6.71 -7.59
N THR A 52 -10.19 -5.76 -6.66
CA THR A 52 -9.67 -5.99 -5.30
C THR A 52 -10.79 -5.83 -4.28
N GLU A 53 -11.19 -6.94 -3.68
CA GLU A 53 -12.19 -7.01 -2.61
C GLU A 53 -11.62 -6.47 -1.31
N LYS A 54 -10.38 -6.88 -0.98
CA LYS A 54 -9.69 -6.46 0.25
C LYS A 54 -8.18 -6.48 0.09
N ILE A 55 -7.54 -5.64 0.90
CA ILE A 55 -6.09 -5.64 1.11
C ILE A 55 -5.83 -6.20 2.51
N ARG A 56 -5.00 -7.24 2.60
CA ARG A 56 -4.53 -7.82 3.85
C ARG A 56 -3.12 -7.30 4.11
N ILE A 57 -2.94 -6.61 5.23
CA ILE A 57 -1.63 -6.19 5.72
C ILE A 57 -1.20 -7.22 6.76
N HIS A 58 -0.02 -7.82 6.58
CA HIS A 58 0.47 -8.89 7.46
C HIS A 58 1.91 -8.58 7.89
N GLU A 59 2.19 -8.77 9.18
CA GLU A 59 3.53 -8.59 9.81
C GLU A 59 4.14 -7.18 9.67
N LEU A 60 3.33 -6.16 9.39
CA LEU A 60 3.73 -4.75 9.36
C LEU A 60 3.11 -4.04 10.57
N ARG A 61 3.94 -3.32 11.34
CA ARG A 61 3.57 -2.70 12.63
C ARG A 61 3.42 -1.18 12.54
N ASN A 62 4.27 -0.51 11.76
CA ASN A 62 4.15 0.95 11.57
C ASN A 62 3.15 1.25 10.45
N VAL A 63 1.86 1.18 10.80
CA VAL A 63 0.71 1.37 9.92
C VAL A 63 -0.16 2.49 10.49
N SER A 64 -0.46 3.48 9.67
CA SER A 64 -1.28 4.64 10.04
C SER A 64 -2.49 4.76 9.13
N TYR A 65 -3.66 5.01 9.71
CA TYR A 65 -4.90 5.22 8.96
C TYR A 65 -5.27 6.71 8.95
N TYR A 66 -5.39 7.28 7.75
CA TYR A 66 -5.64 8.70 7.51
C TYR A 66 -7.11 8.90 7.17
N LEU A 67 -7.87 9.42 8.14
CA LEU A 67 -9.33 9.58 8.04
C LEU A 67 -9.78 10.48 6.89
N MET A 68 -9.08 11.59 6.65
CA MET A 68 -9.47 12.57 5.62
C MET A 68 -9.43 11.98 4.20
N GLY A 69 -8.40 11.17 3.90
CA GLY A 69 -8.24 10.49 2.60
C GLY A 69 -8.89 9.10 2.55
N ASN A 70 -9.17 8.50 3.70
CA ASN A 70 -9.42 7.06 3.85
C ASN A 70 -8.23 6.22 3.34
N ASP A 71 -7.03 6.71 3.61
CA ASP A 71 -5.78 6.12 3.15
C ASP A 71 -5.08 5.37 4.27
N ILE A 72 -4.34 4.32 3.93
CA ILE A 72 -3.44 3.65 4.85
C ILE A 72 -2.00 3.97 4.43
N VAL A 73 -1.19 4.43 5.36
CA VAL A 73 0.25 4.67 5.15
C VAL A 73 1.04 3.65 5.94
N ILE A 74 1.99 3.00 5.29
CA ILE A 74 2.93 2.08 5.93
C ILE A 74 4.31 2.69 5.79
N ASN A 75 4.94 3.03 6.91
CA ASN A 75 6.24 3.71 6.97
C ASN A 75 7.36 2.76 7.38
N ASN A 76 8.59 3.27 7.35
CA ASN A 76 9.81 2.59 7.78
C ASN A 76 10.03 1.25 7.08
N LEU A 77 9.61 1.13 5.83
CA LEU A 77 9.89 -0.05 5.03
C LEU A 77 11.37 -0.04 4.61
N GLU A 78 11.97 -1.21 4.62
CA GLU A 78 13.15 -1.50 3.81
C GLU A 78 12.69 -2.10 2.48
N GLU A 79 11.78 -3.06 2.58
CA GLU A 79 11.16 -3.72 1.43
C GLU A 79 9.66 -3.93 1.67
N VAL A 80 8.91 -3.96 0.57
CA VAL A 80 7.50 -4.37 0.58
C VAL A 80 7.25 -5.40 -0.52
N LYS A 81 6.53 -6.45 -0.16
CA LYS A 81 6.07 -7.50 -1.06
C LYS A 81 4.56 -7.39 -1.22
N ILE A 82 4.12 -7.33 -2.47
CA ILE A 82 2.72 -7.20 -2.85
C ILE A 82 2.35 -8.42 -3.70
N ALA A 83 1.44 -9.24 -3.18
CA ALA A 83 0.94 -10.43 -3.84
C ALA A 83 -0.57 -10.32 -4.07
N LYS A 84 -1.05 -10.74 -5.24
CA LYS A 84 -2.49 -10.86 -5.56
C LYS A 84 -2.85 -12.31 -5.85
N GLU A 85 -3.81 -12.82 -5.09
CA GLU A 85 -4.46 -14.12 -5.26
C GLU A 85 -5.98 -13.93 -5.35
N GLY A 86 -6.59 -14.29 -6.48
CA GLY A 86 -8.00 -13.96 -6.75
C GLY A 86 -8.26 -12.46 -6.66
N ASN A 87 -9.17 -12.06 -5.77
CA ASN A 87 -9.54 -10.66 -5.51
C ASN A 87 -8.91 -10.10 -4.22
N ILE A 88 -7.94 -10.80 -3.64
CA ILE A 88 -7.27 -10.41 -2.39
C ILE A 88 -5.85 -9.98 -2.73
N VAL A 89 -5.48 -8.79 -2.24
CA VAL A 89 -4.10 -8.31 -2.27
C VAL A 89 -3.50 -8.46 -0.88
N THR A 90 -2.37 -9.13 -0.76
CA THR A 90 -1.62 -9.28 0.50
C THR A 90 -0.35 -8.42 0.44
N ILE A 91 -0.15 -7.61 1.46
CA ILE A 91 1.00 -6.74 1.65
C ILE A 91 1.76 -7.23 2.88
N THR A 92 3.02 -7.56 2.66
CA THR A 92 4.01 -7.99 3.65
C THR A 92 5.31 -7.23 3.40
N GLY A 93 6.28 -7.31 4.30
CA GLY A 93 7.57 -6.68 4.07
C GLY A 93 8.43 -6.63 5.31
N LYS A 94 9.58 -5.96 5.20
CA LYS A 94 10.50 -5.73 6.30
C LYS A 94 10.45 -4.26 6.69
N GLN A 95 10.38 -3.99 7.98
CA GLN A 95 10.44 -2.64 8.53
C GLN A 95 11.66 -2.46 9.42
N ASP A 96 12.28 -1.29 9.31
CA ASP A 96 13.30 -0.79 10.23
C ASP A 96 12.61 -0.11 11.41
N LEU A 97 12.41 -0.87 12.49
CA LEU A 97 11.70 -0.42 13.68
C LEU A 97 12.60 -0.61 14.90
N PRO A 98 12.52 0.29 15.91
CA PRO A 98 13.18 0.04 17.18
C PRO A 98 12.72 -1.29 17.77
N ASP A 99 13.64 -1.96 18.45
CA ASP A 99 13.33 -3.15 19.25
C ASP A 99 12.29 -2.77 20.31
N ASN A 100 11.28 -3.63 20.47
CA ASN A 100 10.21 -3.45 21.46
C ASN A 100 10.68 -3.87 22.84
#